data_AF-A0A661KZ73-F1
#
_entry.id   AF-A0A661KZ73-F1
#
_cell.length_a   1.000
_cell.length_b   1.000
_cell.length_c   1.000
_cell.angle_alpha   90.00
_cell.angle_beta   90.00
_cell.angle_gamma   90.00
#
_symmetry.space_group_name_H-M   'P 1'
#
loop_
_entity.id
_entity.type
_entity.pdbx_description
1 polymer ?
#
loop_
_entity_poly.entity_id
_entity_poly.type
_entity_poly.pdbx_seq_one_letter_code
_entity_poly.pdbx_strand_id
1 'polypeptide(L)'
;MNKDPFYQLELAQKYMDEGQEDKARQLVLLYIDEVPANGDLCFRWAKICEGLGMAKHAMKFYRKALKAEPGSSRILYNYAILLNNIGYYEDSIHYLRKTIKVDPEHMAARRLLSKAYHALGLHGQADALYAEPQKRPETMVRYFPPTIGNEHLNRIMELFSGRETGYAVQIMQRFKAEPIYVFEDSPISCDLIRKHINGEITIGLYPVRSDKTVKYALIETRLKARVLKENIKNQAYLKYLEEMLLSYILSLKRVASYINLPAYVDCSGGFSFRLWFFFKEFIHFLKAREFLKRFMEHAPPPHTYINIEPFMGTKGVGIGWIEHPVLLPFGINRATKRRALFLDEEGVPYPDQLMFLKRIQELPFKECFQAVKKTIFPAPNSMANDFPATIENMINSCIVLSGIVRKAQSSRILSREEKVILFYTIGILDEDGRALHSILNPCPDYNYTKVERQRVRLKSNPISCIKIRELIPEYTASVSCNCVFDLRGGRYPSPVMHINPFLVPPRDELDISENQPIRELARKYISLSRQRSELDMAIHKIKKFFEKYYARTGKDKISIDGVELCRSVENSSIKWNIKA
;
A
#
# COMPACT_ATOMS: atom_id res chain seq x y z
N MET A 1 1.95 -42.90 31.59
CA MET A 1 1.56 -42.92 30.17
C MET A 1 2.81 -43.10 29.32
N ASN A 2 2.75 -43.94 28.30
CA ASN A 2 3.86 -44.15 27.36
C ASN A 2 4.17 -42.84 26.61
N LYS A 3 5.39 -42.31 26.68
CA LYS A 3 5.76 -41.03 26.04
C LYS A 3 6.18 -41.18 24.57
N ASP A 4 6.12 -42.39 24.01
CA ASP A 4 6.46 -42.61 22.61
C ASP A 4 5.53 -41.83 21.66
N PRO A 5 6.04 -40.89 20.85
CA PRO A 5 5.25 -40.10 19.92
C PRO A 5 4.49 -40.93 18.87
N PHE A 6 5.00 -42.11 18.50
CA PHE A 6 4.33 -43.01 17.56
C PHE A 6 3.13 -43.70 18.22
N TYR A 7 3.31 -44.21 19.44
CA TYR A 7 2.21 -44.77 20.23
C TYR A 7 1.07 -43.77 20.43
N GLN A 8 1.40 -42.51 20.74
CA GLN A 8 0.38 -41.46 20.92
C GLN A 8 -0.38 -41.14 19.64
N LEU A 9 0.29 -41.20 18.49
CA LEU A 9 -0.35 -41.01 17.19
C LEU A 9 -1.34 -42.14 16.87
N GLU A 10 -0.94 -43.39 17.07
CA GLU A 10 -1.82 -44.56 16.85
C GLU A 10 -3.03 -44.52 17.79
N LEU A 11 -2.84 -44.10 19.05
CA LEU A 11 -3.94 -43.93 19.99
C LEU A 11 -4.90 -42.82 19.56
N ALA A 12 -4.38 -41.69 19.08
CA ALA A 12 -5.21 -40.61 18.55
C ALA A 12 -5.99 -41.06 17.31
N GLN A 13 -5.38 -41.83 16.41
CA GLN A 13 -6.06 -42.39 15.24
C GLN A 13 -7.18 -43.36 15.66
N LYS A 14 -6.91 -44.25 16.63
CA LYS A 14 -7.93 -45.15 17.18
C LYS A 14 -9.13 -44.38 17.74
N TYR A 15 -8.89 -43.29 18.47
CA TYR A 15 -9.99 -42.44 18.96
C TYR A 15 -10.77 -41.76 17.83
N MET A 16 -10.12 -41.38 16.73
CA MET A 16 -10.81 -40.88 15.54
C MET A 16 -11.70 -41.96 14.91
N ASP A 17 -11.20 -43.18 14.76
CA ASP A 17 -11.93 -44.30 14.15
C ASP A 17 -13.13 -44.74 15.01
N GLU A 18 -13.03 -44.63 16.33
CA GLU A 18 -14.11 -44.88 17.30
C GLU A 18 -15.09 -43.69 17.45
N GLY A 19 -14.89 -42.59 16.72
CA GLY A 19 -15.72 -41.37 16.83
C GLY A 19 -15.53 -40.59 18.13
N GLN A 20 -14.52 -40.91 18.93
CA GLN A 20 -14.20 -40.26 20.21
C GLN A 20 -13.32 -39.03 20.01
N GLU A 21 -13.83 -38.04 19.25
CA GLU A 21 -13.05 -36.86 18.83
C GLU A 21 -12.47 -36.06 19.99
N ASP A 22 -13.18 -35.94 21.12
CA ASP A 22 -12.72 -35.13 22.27
C ASP A 22 -11.46 -35.71 22.91
N LYS A 23 -11.35 -37.04 22.98
CA LYS A 23 -10.14 -37.70 23.49
C LYS A 23 -8.97 -37.49 22.52
N ALA A 24 -9.22 -37.56 21.22
CA ALA A 24 -8.21 -37.26 20.21
C ALA A 24 -7.75 -35.79 20.28
N ARG A 25 -8.66 -34.82 20.50
CA ARG A 25 -8.32 -33.40 20.71
C ARG A 25 -7.43 -33.21 21.94
N GLN A 26 -7.77 -33.85 23.06
CA GLN A 26 -6.97 -33.77 24.29
C GLN A 26 -5.54 -34.30 24.07
N LEU A 27 -5.40 -35.43 23.36
CA LEU A 27 -4.07 -35.96 23.01
C LEU A 27 -3.26 -35.00 22.14
N VAL A 28 -3.88 -34.40 21.11
CA VAL A 28 -3.22 -33.39 20.27
C VAL A 28 -2.69 -32.24 21.12
N LEU A 29 -3.52 -31.68 22.01
CA LEU A 29 -3.15 -30.53 22.84
C LEU A 29 -2.04 -30.86 23.83
N LEU A 30 -2.06 -32.08 24.39
CA LEU A 30 -1.07 -32.52 25.36
C LEU A 30 0.32 -32.70 24.73
N TYR A 31 0.40 -33.24 23.52
CA TYR A 31 1.68 -33.66 22.92
C TYR A 31 2.21 -32.75 21.82
N ILE A 32 1.50 -31.69 21.40
CA ILE A 32 1.88 -30.88 20.22
C ILE A 32 3.32 -30.32 20.25
N ASP A 33 3.80 -29.97 21.43
CA ASP A 33 5.15 -29.43 21.61
C ASP A 33 6.22 -30.53 21.76
N GLU A 34 5.84 -31.72 22.22
CA GLU A 34 6.73 -32.86 22.43
C GLU A 34 7.00 -33.68 21.16
N VAL A 35 6.12 -33.60 20.14
CA VAL A 35 6.33 -34.33 18.87
C VAL A 35 7.60 -33.84 18.16
N PRO A 36 8.58 -34.74 17.90
CA PRO A 36 9.82 -34.39 17.23
C PRO A 36 9.58 -33.99 15.78
N ALA A 37 10.49 -33.18 15.22
CA ALA A 37 10.42 -32.76 13.82
C ALA A 37 10.80 -33.92 12.88
N ASN A 38 9.85 -34.83 12.68
CA ASN A 38 9.90 -35.95 11.74
C ASN A 38 8.81 -35.77 10.68
N GLY A 39 9.16 -35.92 9.40
CA GLY A 39 8.28 -35.60 8.26
C GLY A 39 6.97 -36.40 8.26
N ASP A 40 7.07 -37.73 8.28
CA ASP A 40 5.89 -38.60 8.27
C ASP A 40 5.05 -38.50 9.55
N LEU A 41 5.70 -38.52 10.72
CA LEU A 41 5.01 -38.41 12.00
C LEU A 41 4.23 -37.10 12.11
N CYS A 42 4.86 -35.96 11.79
CA CYS A 42 4.19 -34.66 11.81
C CYS A 42 3.10 -34.58 10.74
N PHE A 43 3.29 -35.18 9.56
CA PHE A 43 2.26 -35.23 8.53
C PHE A 43 1.00 -35.97 9.01
N ARG A 44 1.16 -37.15 9.64
CA ARG A 44 0.03 -37.92 10.19
C ARG A 44 -0.70 -37.17 11.30
N TRP A 45 0.03 -36.53 12.23
CA TRP A 45 -0.58 -35.65 13.24
C TRP A 45 -1.35 -34.48 12.61
N ALA A 46 -0.83 -33.89 11.53
CA ALA A 46 -1.54 -32.84 10.80
C ALA A 46 -2.88 -33.34 10.22
N LYS A 47 -2.93 -34.57 9.69
CA LYS A 47 -4.16 -35.19 9.18
C LYS A 47 -5.19 -35.43 10.29
N ILE A 48 -4.77 -35.87 11.47
CA ILE A 48 -5.67 -35.98 12.64
C ILE A 48 -6.23 -34.60 13.01
N CYS A 49 -5.37 -33.59 13.10
CA CYS A 49 -5.81 -32.22 13.39
C CYS A 49 -6.79 -31.68 12.34
N GLU A 50 -6.63 -32.03 11.06
CA GLU A 50 -7.60 -31.70 10.00
C GLU A 50 -8.96 -32.34 10.25
N GLY A 51 -8.99 -33.65 10.53
CA GLY A 51 -10.23 -34.37 10.84
C GLY A 51 -10.97 -33.78 12.03
N LEU A 52 -10.24 -33.28 13.03
CA LEU A 52 -10.78 -32.64 14.23
C LEU A 52 -11.21 -31.17 14.05
N GLY A 53 -11.01 -30.58 12.87
CA GLY A 53 -11.25 -29.15 12.62
C GLY A 53 -10.22 -28.21 13.26
N MET A 54 -9.10 -28.73 13.78
CA MET A 54 -8.07 -27.98 14.49
C MET A 54 -7.04 -27.34 13.54
N ALA A 55 -7.51 -26.47 12.64
CA ALA A 55 -6.70 -25.89 11.57
C ALA A 55 -5.36 -25.28 12.03
N LYS A 56 -5.34 -24.51 13.13
CA LYS A 56 -4.10 -23.90 13.66
C LYS A 56 -3.05 -24.94 14.02
N HIS A 57 -3.47 -26.07 14.59
CA HIS A 57 -2.59 -27.15 15.02
C HIS A 57 -2.11 -27.95 13.81
N ALA A 58 -3.00 -28.23 12.85
CA ALA A 58 -2.64 -28.85 11.58
C ALA A 58 -1.56 -28.03 10.84
N MET A 59 -1.70 -26.70 10.77
CA MET A 59 -0.68 -25.83 10.18
C MET A 59 0.67 -25.92 10.91
N LYS A 60 0.68 -26.01 12.25
CA LYS A 60 1.90 -26.15 13.04
C LYS A 60 2.62 -27.47 12.72
N PHE A 61 1.87 -28.56 12.64
CA PHE A 61 2.40 -29.87 12.26
C PHE A 61 2.89 -29.92 10.81
N TYR A 62 2.15 -29.37 9.84
CA TYR A 62 2.65 -29.26 8.46
C TYR A 62 3.96 -28.47 8.35
N ARG A 63 4.08 -27.37 9.10
CA ARG A 63 5.34 -26.60 9.14
C ARG A 63 6.49 -27.40 9.76
N LYS A 64 6.25 -28.18 10.83
CA LYS A 64 7.26 -29.11 11.38
C LYS A 64 7.64 -30.18 10.35
N ALA A 65 6.65 -30.78 9.67
CA ALA A 65 6.84 -31.79 8.65
C ALA A 65 7.68 -31.26 7.47
N LEU A 66 7.38 -30.05 6.97
CA LEU A 66 8.14 -29.38 5.90
C LEU A 66 9.54 -28.91 6.33
N LYS A 67 9.78 -28.71 7.62
CA LYS A 67 11.15 -28.46 8.11
C LYS A 67 12.01 -29.72 8.04
N ALA A 68 11.43 -30.87 8.35
CA ALA A 68 12.11 -32.16 8.25
C ALA A 68 12.27 -32.61 6.79
N GLU A 69 11.23 -32.43 5.97
CA GLU A 69 11.20 -32.84 4.56
C GLU A 69 10.73 -31.68 3.64
N PRO A 70 11.60 -30.71 3.32
CA PRO A 70 11.22 -29.54 2.51
C PRO A 70 10.73 -29.84 1.08
N GLY A 71 11.13 -31.00 0.54
CA GLY A 71 10.82 -31.45 -0.81
C GLY A 71 9.67 -32.47 -0.91
N SER A 72 8.95 -32.76 0.17
CA SER A 72 7.88 -33.76 0.10
C SER A 72 6.65 -33.21 -0.63
N SER A 73 6.40 -33.66 -1.86
CA SER A 73 5.25 -33.22 -2.68
C SER A 73 3.92 -33.50 -1.97
N ARG A 74 3.82 -34.66 -1.29
CA ARG A 74 2.70 -35.05 -0.44
C ARG A 74 2.41 -34.02 0.64
N ILE A 75 3.43 -33.60 1.41
CA ILE A 75 3.26 -32.65 2.51
C ILE A 75 2.92 -31.26 1.97
N LEU A 76 3.63 -30.79 0.93
CA LEU A 76 3.37 -29.50 0.28
C LEU A 76 1.94 -29.41 -0.24
N TYR A 77 1.46 -30.45 -0.93
CA TYR A 77 0.11 -30.50 -1.51
C TYR A 77 -0.97 -30.49 -0.43
N ASN A 78 -0.88 -31.36 0.57
CA ASN A 78 -1.88 -31.43 1.64
C ASN A 78 -1.91 -30.13 2.47
N TYR A 79 -0.75 -29.52 2.73
CA TYR A 79 -0.73 -28.22 3.39
C TYR A 79 -1.43 -27.15 2.55
N ALA A 80 -1.24 -27.16 1.23
CA ALA A 80 -1.93 -26.24 0.33
C ALA A 80 -3.45 -26.45 0.29
N ILE A 81 -3.93 -27.69 0.40
CA ILE A 81 -5.37 -28.01 0.52
C ILE A 81 -5.92 -27.43 1.81
N LEU A 82 -5.27 -27.67 2.95
CA LEU A 82 -5.68 -27.10 4.23
C LEU A 82 -5.83 -25.58 4.09
N LEU A 83 -4.78 -24.90 3.62
CA LEU A 83 -4.76 -23.45 3.40
C LEU A 83 -5.90 -22.97 2.48
N ASN A 84 -6.20 -23.70 1.41
CA ASN A 84 -7.32 -23.41 0.52
C ASN A 84 -8.69 -23.56 1.21
N ASN A 85 -8.82 -24.53 2.11
CA ASN A 85 -10.06 -24.77 2.84
C ASN A 85 -10.31 -23.69 3.90
N ILE A 86 -9.26 -23.22 4.57
CA ILE A 86 -9.33 -22.18 5.60
C ILE A 86 -9.22 -20.75 5.07
N GLY A 87 -9.20 -20.55 3.75
CA GLY A 87 -9.24 -19.23 3.10
C GLY A 87 -7.89 -18.54 2.89
N TYR A 88 -6.77 -19.18 3.21
CA TYR A 88 -5.42 -18.66 2.98
C TYR A 88 -4.96 -18.98 1.54
N TYR A 89 -5.66 -18.42 0.56
CA TYR A 89 -5.47 -18.78 -0.85
C TYR A 89 -4.12 -18.36 -1.42
N GLU A 90 -3.55 -17.24 -0.96
CA GLU A 90 -2.22 -16.80 -1.38
C GLU A 90 -1.15 -17.83 -1.02
N ASP A 91 -1.16 -18.29 0.23
CA ASP A 91 -0.25 -19.33 0.70
C ASP A 91 -0.54 -20.66 0.00
N SER A 92 -1.81 -20.99 -0.22
CA SER A 92 -2.19 -22.19 -0.97
C SER A 92 -1.59 -22.20 -2.39
N ILE A 93 -1.74 -21.12 -3.17
CA ILE A 93 -1.14 -20.98 -4.50
C ILE A 93 0.38 -21.14 -4.42
N HIS A 94 1.02 -20.53 -3.43
CA HIS A 94 2.47 -20.64 -3.23
C HIS A 94 2.92 -22.09 -3.01
N TYR A 95 2.24 -22.83 -2.12
CA TYR A 95 2.58 -24.23 -1.85
C TYR A 95 2.21 -25.17 -3.01
N LEU A 96 1.12 -24.93 -3.74
CA LEU A 96 0.78 -25.68 -4.96
C LEU A 96 1.86 -25.53 -6.03
N ARG A 97 2.38 -24.32 -6.22
CA ARG A 97 3.49 -24.07 -7.15
C ARG A 97 4.76 -24.80 -6.71
N LYS A 98 5.04 -24.87 -5.41
CA LYS A 98 6.14 -25.67 -4.88
C LYS A 98 5.93 -27.16 -5.12
N THR A 99 4.71 -27.68 -4.90
CA THR A 99 4.37 -29.08 -5.20
C THR A 99 4.71 -29.41 -6.65
N ILE A 100 4.22 -28.61 -7.61
CA ILE A 100 4.45 -28.84 -9.05
C ILE A 100 5.93 -28.68 -9.42
N LYS A 101 6.68 -27.83 -8.72
CA LYS A 101 8.12 -27.70 -8.95
C LYS A 101 8.89 -28.97 -8.54
N VAL A 102 8.48 -29.61 -7.45
CA VAL A 102 9.16 -30.81 -6.93
C VAL A 102 8.67 -32.07 -7.63
N ASP A 103 7.36 -32.16 -7.86
CA ASP A 103 6.71 -33.25 -8.58
C ASP A 103 5.90 -32.64 -9.74
N PRO A 104 6.53 -32.50 -10.92
CA PRO A 104 5.86 -31.97 -12.10
C PRO A 104 4.57 -32.71 -12.42
N GLU A 105 4.51 -34.04 -12.25
CA GLU A 105 3.38 -34.88 -12.64
C GLU A 105 2.25 -34.93 -11.60
N HIS A 106 2.31 -34.10 -10.56
CA HIS A 106 1.27 -34.01 -9.53
C HIS A 106 -0.04 -33.39 -10.04
N MET A 107 -0.85 -34.18 -10.75
CA MET A 107 -2.07 -33.73 -11.45
C MET A 107 -3.10 -33.07 -10.53
N ALA A 108 -3.25 -33.52 -9.28
CA ALA A 108 -4.21 -32.93 -8.36
C ALA A 108 -3.83 -31.48 -7.95
N ALA A 109 -2.52 -31.19 -7.84
CA ALA A 109 -2.02 -29.84 -7.55
C ALA A 109 -2.20 -28.92 -8.76
N ARG A 110 -1.91 -29.42 -9.98
CA ARG A 110 -2.19 -28.71 -11.24
C ARG A 110 -3.67 -28.34 -11.34
N ARG A 111 -4.59 -29.28 -11.06
CA ARG A 111 -6.04 -29.04 -11.08
C ARG A 111 -6.47 -27.97 -10.08
N LEU A 112 -6.00 -28.03 -8.84
CA LEU A 112 -6.39 -27.04 -7.82
C LEU A 112 -5.83 -25.65 -8.14
N LEU A 113 -4.58 -25.56 -8.62
CA LEU A 113 -3.97 -24.30 -9.04
C LEU A 113 -4.67 -23.70 -10.27
N SER A 114 -5.02 -24.54 -11.25
CA SER A 114 -5.79 -24.15 -12.43
C SER A 114 -7.14 -23.55 -12.05
N LYS A 115 -7.87 -24.17 -11.10
CA LYS A 115 -9.13 -23.61 -10.56
C LYS A 115 -8.92 -22.23 -9.93
N ALA A 116 -7.87 -22.06 -9.14
CA ALA A 116 -7.55 -20.76 -8.53
C ALA A 116 -7.22 -19.69 -9.58
N TYR A 117 -6.46 -20.05 -10.63
CA TYR A 117 -6.15 -19.14 -11.74
C TYR A 117 -7.39 -18.78 -12.57
N HIS A 118 -8.29 -19.72 -12.86
CA HIS A 118 -9.55 -19.41 -13.53
C HIS A 118 -10.39 -18.41 -12.72
N ALA A 119 -10.49 -18.63 -11.41
CA ALA A 119 -11.22 -17.74 -10.51
C ALA A 119 -10.62 -16.32 -10.44
N LEU A 120 -9.32 -16.16 -10.71
CA LEU A 120 -8.62 -14.88 -10.80
C LEU A 120 -8.66 -14.25 -12.22
N GLY A 121 -9.30 -14.90 -13.19
CA GLY A 121 -9.27 -14.47 -14.60
C GLY A 121 -7.93 -14.73 -15.31
N LEU A 122 -7.02 -15.50 -14.69
CA LEU A 122 -5.69 -15.85 -15.20
C LEU A 122 -5.76 -17.11 -16.07
N HIS A 123 -6.65 -17.12 -17.07
CA HIS A 123 -6.92 -18.32 -17.88
C HIS A 123 -5.69 -18.86 -18.59
N GLY A 124 -4.77 -18.00 -19.02
CA GLY A 124 -3.54 -18.45 -19.67
C GLY A 124 -2.51 -19.05 -18.72
N GLN A 125 -2.50 -18.63 -17.45
CA GLN A 125 -1.77 -19.33 -16.40
C GLN A 125 -2.41 -20.69 -16.11
N ALA A 126 -3.74 -20.78 -16.10
CA ALA A 126 -4.43 -22.06 -15.96
C ALA A 126 -4.13 -23.02 -17.12
N ASP A 127 -4.19 -22.54 -18.37
CA ASP A 127 -3.88 -23.32 -19.58
C ASP A 127 -2.43 -23.80 -19.57
N ALA A 128 -1.48 -22.95 -19.13
CA ALA A 128 -0.06 -23.27 -19.10
C ALA A 128 0.31 -24.41 -18.13
N LEU A 129 -0.59 -24.79 -17.21
CA LEU A 129 -0.40 -25.93 -16.32
C LEU A 129 -0.60 -27.29 -17.01
N TYR A 130 -1.15 -27.29 -18.23
CA TYR A 130 -1.41 -28.50 -19.01
C TYR A 130 -0.63 -28.50 -20.32
N ALA A 131 -0.35 -29.70 -20.85
CA ALA A 131 0.36 -29.85 -22.12
C ALA A 131 -0.50 -29.45 -23.33
N GLU A 132 -1.82 -29.63 -23.24
CA GLU A 132 -2.76 -29.31 -24.31
C GLU A 132 -3.57 -28.04 -24.01
N PRO A 133 -3.65 -27.10 -24.97
CA PRO A 133 -4.50 -25.94 -24.83
C PRO A 133 -5.97 -26.37 -24.82
N GLN A 134 -6.74 -25.96 -23.80
CA GLN A 134 -8.17 -26.20 -23.77
C GLN A 134 -8.86 -25.47 -24.94
N LYS A 135 -9.67 -26.19 -25.72
CA LYS A 135 -10.51 -25.61 -26.78
C LYS A 135 -11.51 -24.64 -26.15
N ARG A 136 -11.63 -23.45 -26.73
CA ARG A 136 -12.56 -22.41 -26.25
C ARG A 136 -13.86 -22.46 -27.05
N PRO A 137 -15.01 -22.15 -26.42
CA PRO A 137 -16.20 -21.80 -27.17
C PRO A 137 -15.95 -20.48 -27.93
N GLU A 138 -16.07 -20.54 -29.25
CA GLU A 138 -15.90 -19.39 -30.15
C GLU A 138 -17.19 -18.58 -30.23
N THR A 139 -17.28 -17.51 -29.44
CA THR A 139 -18.10 -16.35 -29.76
C THR A 139 -17.20 -15.11 -29.65
N MET A 140 -16.36 -14.91 -30.66
CA MET A 140 -15.44 -13.78 -30.66
C MET A 140 -16.14 -12.57 -31.27
N VAL A 141 -16.53 -11.61 -30.42
CA VAL A 141 -16.85 -10.26 -30.89
C VAL A 141 -15.65 -9.75 -31.68
N ARG A 142 -15.89 -9.38 -32.94
CA ARG A 142 -14.84 -8.97 -33.86
C ARG A 142 -14.56 -7.48 -33.68
N TYR A 143 -13.41 -7.17 -33.07
CA TYR A 143 -12.95 -5.78 -32.84
C TYR A 143 -12.03 -5.22 -33.93
N PHE A 144 -11.61 -6.07 -34.87
CA PHE A 144 -10.67 -5.73 -35.94
C PHE A 144 -11.18 -6.24 -37.30
N PRO A 145 -11.00 -5.47 -38.39
CA PRO A 145 -11.30 -5.92 -39.75
C PRO A 145 -10.42 -7.11 -40.17
N PRO A 146 -10.80 -7.86 -41.22
CA PRO A 146 -10.04 -9.03 -41.70
C PRO A 146 -8.64 -8.65 -42.17
N THR A 147 -8.54 -7.47 -42.76
CA THR A 147 -7.31 -6.92 -43.31
C THR A 147 -6.95 -5.67 -42.54
N ILE A 148 -5.72 -5.66 -42.01
CA ILE A 148 -5.16 -4.50 -41.32
C ILE A 148 -4.27 -3.76 -42.33
N GLY A 149 -4.67 -2.55 -42.73
CA GLY A 149 -3.88 -1.73 -43.65
C GLY A 149 -2.59 -1.22 -43.02
N ASN A 150 -1.55 -0.99 -43.83
CA ASN A 150 -0.26 -0.47 -43.34
C ASN A 150 -0.39 0.94 -42.72
N GLU A 151 -1.36 1.75 -43.15
CA GLU A 151 -1.67 3.03 -42.52
C GLU A 151 -1.96 2.87 -41.01
N HIS A 152 -2.78 1.88 -40.64
CA HIS A 152 -3.10 1.63 -39.22
C HIS A 152 -1.89 1.10 -38.45
N LEU A 153 -1.10 0.20 -39.05
CA LEU A 153 0.11 -0.35 -38.43
C LEU A 153 1.14 0.76 -38.17
N ASN A 154 1.36 1.63 -39.15
CA ASN A 154 2.22 2.80 -39.03
C ASN A 154 1.72 3.76 -37.94
N ARG A 155 0.39 3.98 -37.84
CA ARG A 155 -0.18 4.82 -36.77
C ARG A 155 0.05 4.22 -35.38
N ILE A 156 0.00 2.89 -35.22
CA ILE A 156 0.35 2.22 -33.95
C ILE A 156 1.84 2.42 -33.65
N MET A 157 2.72 2.21 -34.63
CA MET A 157 4.17 2.45 -34.45
C MET A 157 4.46 3.89 -34.06
N GLU A 158 3.76 4.85 -34.66
CA GLU A 158 3.91 6.26 -34.39
C GLU A 158 3.44 6.63 -32.98
N LEU A 159 2.26 6.17 -32.54
CA LEU A 159 1.70 6.51 -31.24
C LEU A 159 2.46 5.85 -30.09
N PHE A 160 2.85 4.60 -30.27
CA PHE A 160 3.51 3.79 -29.24
C PHE A 160 5.02 3.71 -29.44
N SER A 161 5.62 4.67 -30.15
CA SER A 161 7.08 4.73 -30.33
C SER A 161 7.77 4.97 -28.99
N GLY A 162 8.72 4.11 -28.66
CA GLY A 162 9.61 4.24 -27.51
C GLY A 162 11.04 3.99 -27.96
N ARG A 163 11.73 3.07 -27.28
CA ARG A 163 13.08 2.61 -27.59
C ARG A 163 13.24 2.24 -29.07
N GLU A 164 14.36 2.65 -29.66
CA GLU A 164 14.64 2.54 -31.10
C GLU A 164 14.79 1.08 -31.56
N THR A 165 15.48 0.28 -30.75
CA THR A 165 15.60 -1.17 -30.90
C THR A 165 15.31 -1.83 -29.57
N GLY A 166 14.69 -3.01 -29.60
CA GLY A 166 14.36 -3.73 -28.39
C GLY A 166 12.86 -3.72 -28.10
N TYR A 167 12.26 -4.90 -28.09
CA TYR A 167 10.92 -5.13 -27.56
C TYR A 167 10.92 -6.38 -26.68
N ALA A 168 9.81 -6.64 -26.00
CA ALA A 168 9.62 -7.86 -25.25
C ALA A 168 8.54 -8.73 -25.88
N VAL A 169 8.73 -10.04 -25.89
CA VAL A 169 7.66 -11.00 -26.18
C VAL A 169 7.20 -11.65 -24.87
N GLN A 170 5.91 -11.55 -24.58
CA GLN A 170 5.34 -12.23 -23.44
C GLN A 170 5.12 -13.72 -23.78
N ILE A 171 5.72 -14.59 -22.99
CA ILE A 171 5.55 -16.05 -23.10
C ILE A 171 5.16 -16.66 -21.76
N MET A 172 4.47 -17.80 -21.79
CA MET A 172 4.10 -18.54 -20.59
C MET A 172 5.15 -19.60 -20.26
N GLN A 173 5.72 -19.54 -19.06
CA GLN A 173 6.62 -20.59 -18.59
C GLN A 173 5.82 -21.85 -18.23
N ARG A 174 5.98 -22.94 -19.00
CA ARG A 174 5.19 -24.20 -18.88
C ARG A 174 5.12 -24.79 -17.47
N PHE A 175 6.15 -24.66 -16.64
CA PHE A 175 6.17 -25.27 -15.30
C PHE A 175 5.75 -24.33 -14.16
N LYS A 176 6.00 -23.03 -14.31
CA LYS A 176 5.62 -22.04 -13.28
C LYS A 176 4.24 -21.46 -13.53
N ALA A 177 3.70 -21.65 -14.73
CA ALA A 177 2.50 -21.00 -15.22
C ALA A 177 2.56 -19.48 -14.97
N GLU A 178 3.73 -18.88 -15.13
CA GLU A 178 3.96 -17.44 -14.97
C GLU A 178 4.30 -16.82 -16.33
N PRO A 179 3.82 -15.60 -16.60
CA PRO A 179 4.29 -14.85 -17.74
C PRO A 179 5.73 -14.40 -17.51
N ILE A 180 6.58 -14.58 -18.52
CA ILE A 180 7.90 -13.97 -18.60
C ILE A 180 7.97 -13.12 -19.86
N TYR A 181 8.90 -12.16 -19.85
CA TYR A 181 9.12 -11.23 -20.94
C TYR A 181 10.52 -11.48 -21.49
N VAL A 182 10.60 -12.02 -22.71
CA VAL A 182 11.87 -12.26 -23.40
C VAL A 182 12.20 -11.02 -24.21
N PHE A 183 13.37 -10.43 -23.97
CA PHE A 183 13.86 -9.28 -24.72
C PHE A 183 14.36 -9.72 -26.09
N GLU A 184 13.92 -9.01 -27.12
CA GLU A 184 14.33 -9.21 -28.51
C GLU A 184 15.02 -7.93 -29.00
N ASP A 185 16.31 -8.01 -29.34
CA ASP A 185 17.11 -6.86 -29.78
C ASP A 185 16.89 -6.60 -31.28
N SER A 186 15.70 -6.11 -31.62
CA SER A 186 15.32 -5.78 -32.99
C SER A 186 14.30 -4.65 -33.00
N PRO A 187 14.20 -3.85 -34.08
CA PRO A 187 13.16 -2.84 -34.21
C PRO A 187 11.80 -3.49 -34.42
N ILE A 188 10.74 -2.79 -34.02
CA ILE A 188 9.37 -3.22 -34.27
C ILE A 188 9.03 -2.97 -35.75
N SER A 189 8.34 -3.93 -36.37
CA SER A 189 7.88 -3.84 -37.76
C SER A 189 6.35 -3.96 -37.86
N CYS A 190 5.81 -3.55 -39.01
CA CYS A 190 4.39 -3.74 -39.34
C CYS A 190 3.97 -5.22 -39.21
N ASP A 191 4.82 -6.16 -39.63
CA ASP A 191 4.52 -7.59 -39.54
C ASP A 191 4.43 -8.07 -38.09
N LEU A 192 5.31 -7.59 -37.20
CA LEU A 192 5.23 -7.91 -35.77
C LEU A 192 3.94 -7.37 -35.15
N ILE A 193 3.57 -6.12 -35.45
CA ILE A 193 2.30 -5.54 -34.95
C ILE A 193 1.10 -6.29 -35.50
N ARG A 194 1.13 -6.71 -36.77
CA ARG A 194 0.08 -7.54 -37.37
C ARG A 194 -0.09 -8.87 -36.62
N LYS A 195 1.01 -9.59 -36.37
CA LYS A 195 1.02 -10.83 -35.58
C LYS A 195 0.49 -10.59 -34.15
N HIS A 196 0.83 -9.46 -33.54
CA HIS A 196 0.32 -9.06 -32.22
C HIS A 196 -1.18 -8.85 -32.21
N ILE A 197 -1.72 -8.09 -33.17
CA ILE A 197 -3.17 -7.86 -33.30
C ILE A 197 -3.89 -9.18 -33.62
N ASN A 198 -3.32 -10.06 -34.45
CA ASN A 198 -3.89 -11.37 -34.72
C ASN A 198 -3.86 -12.29 -33.48
N GLY A 199 -3.10 -11.95 -32.43
CA GLY A 199 -2.96 -12.75 -31.21
C GLY A 199 -1.93 -13.88 -31.31
N GLU A 200 -1.14 -13.90 -32.40
CA GLU A 200 -0.07 -14.87 -32.66
C GLU A 200 1.14 -14.62 -31.75
N ILE A 201 1.43 -13.36 -31.41
CA ILE A 201 2.43 -12.94 -30.42
C ILE A 201 1.83 -11.89 -29.47
N THR A 202 2.53 -11.59 -28.38
CA THR A 202 2.15 -10.53 -27.45
C THR A 202 3.36 -9.68 -27.14
N ILE A 203 3.36 -8.45 -27.67
CA ILE A 203 4.48 -7.52 -27.62
C ILE A 203 4.36 -6.63 -26.37
N GLY A 204 5.48 -6.43 -25.69
CA GLY A 204 5.71 -5.39 -24.72
C GLY A 204 6.75 -4.38 -25.21
N LEU A 205 6.52 -3.11 -24.93
CA LEU A 205 7.30 -1.98 -25.40
C LEU A 205 8.13 -1.38 -24.27
N TYR A 206 9.29 -0.83 -24.61
CA TYR A 206 10.11 -0.04 -23.72
C TYR A 206 9.88 1.45 -24.03
N PRO A 207 9.18 2.21 -23.16
CA PRO A 207 8.73 3.57 -23.51
C PRO A 207 9.86 4.59 -23.66
N VAL A 208 11.00 4.36 -23.00
CA VAL A 208 12.10 5.32 -22.90
C VAL A 208 13.14 5.03 -23.98
N ARG A 209 13.51 6.05 -24.74
CA ARG A 209 14.57 6.01 -25.75
C ARG A 209 15.96 6.10 -25.16
N SER A 210 16.95 5.80 -25.99
CA SER A 210 18.38 5.95 -25.65
C SER A 210 18.75 7.36 -25.15
N ASP A 211 18.10 8.40 -25.69
CA ASP A 211 18.26 9.81 -25.31
C ASP A 211 17.40 10.24 -24.10
N LYS A 212 16.78 9.28 -23.40
CA LYS A 212 15.89 9.47 -22.25
C LYS A 212 14.60 10.23 -22.58
N THR A 213 14.17 10.23 -23.84
CA THR A 213 12.90 10.81 -24.25
C THR A 213 11.79 9.77 -24.41
N VAL A 214 10.54 10.22 -24.32
CA VAL A 214 9.32 9.40 -24.42
C VAL A 214 8.29 10.13 -25.29
N LYS A 215 7.42 9.38 -25.96
CA LYS A 215 6.33 9.94 -26.77
C LYS A 215 4.96 9.87 -26.11
N TYR A 216 4.83 9.11 -25.02
CA TYR A 216 3.59 8.98 -24.28
C TYR A 216 3.84 8.87 -22.78
N ALA A 217 2.80 9.14 -22.01
CA ALA A 217 2.74 8.92 -20.57
C ALA A 217 1.52 8.04 -20.25
N LEU A 218 1.65 7.24 -19.19
CA LEU A 218 0.67 6.21 -18.83
C LEU A 218 0.48 6.17 -17.32
N ILE A 219 -0.78 6.06 -16.88
CA ILE A 219 -1.16 5.68 -15.51
C ILE A 219 -1.80 4.30 -15.57
N GLU A 220 -1.25 3.32 -14.86
CA GLU A 220 -1.92 2.03 -14.65
C GLU A 220 -2.64 2.03 -13.29
N THR A 221 -3.90 1.62 -13.28
CA THR A 221 -4.64 1.30 -12.06
C THR A 221 -4.86 -0.20 -12.02
N ARG A 222 -4.50 -0.84 -10.90
CA ARG A 222 -4.70 -2.28 -10.71
C ARG A 222 -5.15 -2.60 -9.29
N LEU A 223 -5.82 -3.72 -9.09
CA LEU A 223 -6.12 -4.17 -7.73
C LEU A 223 -4.87 -4.74 -7.05
N LYS A 224 -4.75 -4.50 -5.74
CA LYS A 224 -3.73 -5.13 -4.91
C LYS A 224 -3.87 -6.65 -4.97
N ALA A 225 -2.78 -7.36 -5.26
CA ALA A 225 -2.79 -8.81 -5.43
C ALA A 225 -3.36 -9.57 -4.23
N ARG A 226 -3.13 -9.07 -3.00
CA ARG A 226 -3.68 -9.63 -1.77
C ARG A 226 -5.22 -9.64 -1.76
N VAL A 227 -5.84 -8.52 -2.18
CA VAL A 227 -7.30 -8.38 -2.21
C VAL A 227 -7.92 -9.39 -3.18
N LEU A 228 -7.32 -9.57 -4.36
CA LEU A 228 -7.76 -10.59 -5.32
C LEU A 228 -7.64 -12.00 -4.76
N LYS A 229 -6.49 -12.31 -4.15
CA LYS A 229 -6.21 -13.65 -3.61
C LYS A 229 -7.12 -14.01 -2.44
N GLU A 230 -7.36 -13.09 -1.51
CA GLU A 230 -8.27 -13.32 -0.36
C GLU A 230 -9.72 -13.58 -0.80
N ASN A 231 -10.13 -13.08 -1.97
CA ASN A 231 -11.50 -13.15 -2.46
C ASN A 231 -11.72 -14.12 -3.64
N ILE A 232 -10.77 -15.04 -3.90
CA ILE A 232 -10.80 -15.97 -5.05
C ILE A 232 -12.14 -16.73 -5.19
N LYS A 233 -12.74 -17.17 -4.07
CA LYS A 233 -14.00 -17.92 -4.10
C LYS A 233 -15.25 -17.05 -4.32
N ASN A 234 -15.15 -15.73 -4.16
CA ASN A 234 -16.29 -14.82 -4.27
C ASN A 234 -16.31 -14.12 -5.64
N GLN A 235 -16.81 -14.81 -6.65
CA GLN A 235 -16.85 -14.31 -8.04
C GLN A 235 -17.66 -13.03 -8.20
N ALA A 236 -18.78 -12.89 -7.47
CA ALA A 236 -19.58 -11.67 -7.47
C ALA A 236 -18.80 -10.47 -6.93
N TYR A 237 -18.06 -10.67 -5.83
CA TYR A 237 -17.23 -9.61 -5.26
C TYR A 237 -16.03 -9.25 -6.14
N LEU A 238 -15.39 -10.24 -6.78
CA LEU A 238 -14.35 -9.97 -7.77
C LEU A 238 -14.91 -9.13 -8.92
N LYS A 239 -16.11 -9.44 -9.43
CA LYS A 239 -16.76 -8.62 -10.47
C LYS A 239 -17.00 -7.18 -10.02
N TYR A 240 -17.52 -7.00 -8.81
CA TYR A 240 -17.69 -5.68 -8.19
C TYR A 240 -16.36 -4.91 -8.09
N LEU A 241 -15.26 -5.57 -7.71
CA LEU A 241 -13.95 -4.92 -7.64
C LEU A 241 -13.42 -4.51 -9.03
N GLU A 242 -13.71 -5.28 -10.08
CA GLU A 242 -13.39 -4.91 -11.47
C GLU A 242 -14.15 -3.65 -11.89
N GLU A 243 -15.45 -3.58 -11.60
CA GLU A 243 -16.31 -2.43 -11.90
C GLU A 243 -15.90 -1.18 -11.10
N MET A 244 -15.53 -1.34 -9.84
CA MET A 244 -14.99 -0.28 -9.00
C MET A 244 -13.66 0.28 -9.57
N LEU A 245 -12.77 -0.60 -10.04
CA LEU A 245 -11.53 -0.19 -10.70
C LEU A 245 -11.79 0.52 -12.03
N LEU A 246 -12.75 0.03 -12.84
CA LEU A 246 -13.18 0.67 -14.08
C LEU A 246 -13.77 2.07 -13.82
N SER A 247 -14.66 2.20 -12.84
CA SER A 247 -15.25 3.47 -12.43
C SER A 247 -14.17 4.48 -12.03
N TYR A 248 -13.14 4.02 -11.32
CA TYR A 248 -12.03 4.87 -10.92
C TYR A 248 -11.21 5.36 -12.12
N ILE A 249 -10.80 4.49 -13.06
CA ILE A 249 -10.02 4.94 -14.23
C ILE A 249 -10.83 5.89 -15.13
N LEU A 250 -12.15 5.66 -15.28
CA LEU A 250 -13.05 6.56 -16.00
C LEU A 250 -13.21 7.91 -15.29
N SER A 251 -13.15 7.96 -13.95
CA SER A 251 -13.08 9.23 -13.22
C SER A 251 -11.81 10.02 -13.54
N LEU A 252 -10.66 9.35 -13.69
CA LEU A 252 -9.41 10.00 -14.11
C LEU A 252 -9.52 10.55 -15.53
N LYS A 253 -10.13 9.79 -16.44
CA LYS A 253 -10.41 10.24 -17.80
C LYS A 253 -11.31 11.49 -17.82
N ARG A 254 -12.36 11.53 -16.99
CA ARG A 254 -13.22 12.72 -16.84
C ARG A 254 -12.45 13.93 -16.32
N VAL A 255 -11.53 13.76 -15.37
CA VAL A 255 -10.63 14.83 -14.92
C VAL A 255 -9.79 15.35 -16.08
N ALA A 256 -9.21 14.46 -16.90
CA ALA A 256 -8.46 14.84 -18.09
C ALA A 256 -9.32 15.64 -19.08
N SER A 257 -10.53 15.17 -19.38
CA SER A 257 -11.47 15.89 -20.26
C SER A 257 -11.82 17.27 -19.73
N TYR A 258 -12.06 17.42 -18.42
CA TYR A 258 -12.38 18.73 -17.82
C TYR A 258 -11.25 19.76 -18.00
N ILE A 259 -10.00 19.32 -17.94
CA ILE A 259 -8.83 20.18 -18.15
C ILE A 259 -8.39 20.23 -19.61
N ASN A 260 -9.24 19.78 -20.55
CA ASN A 260 -8.99 19.73 -21.99
C ASN A 260 -7.73 18.93 -22.37
N LEU A 261 -7.49 17.81 -21.68
CA LEU A 261 -6.45 16.86 -22.03
C LEU A 261 -7.05 15.60 -22.66
N PRO A 262 -6.71 15.29 -23.92
CA PRO A 262 -7.04 14.01 -24.53
C PRO A 262 -6.36 12.88 -23.76
N ALA A 263 -7.18 11.97 -23.24
CA ALA A 263 -6.73 10.79 -22.54
C ALA A 263 -7.57 9.57 -22.91
N TYR A 264 -6.92 8.42 -23.05
CA TYR A 264 -7.53 7.23 -23.62
C TYR A 264 -7.39 6.05 -22.66
N VAL A 265 -8.50 5.37 -22.38
CA VAL A 265 -8.51 4.23 -21.45
C VAL A 265 -8.44 2.94 -22.23
N ASP A 266 -7.56 2.03 -21.82
CA ASP A 266 -7.59 0.65 -22.28
C ASP A 266 -7.60 -0.34 -21.11
N CYS A 267 -8.12 -1.54 -21.37
CA CYS A 267 -8.02 -2.67 -20.45
C CYS A 267 -6.77 -3.48 -20.81
N SER A 268 -5.83 -3.67 -19.89
CA SER A 268 -4.59 -4.42 -20.16
C SER A 268 -4.77 -5.95 -20.13
N GLY A 269 -6.03 -6.39 -20.05
CA GLY A 269 -6.44 -7.78 -20.02
C GLY A 269 -6.34 -8.40 -18.63
N GLY A 270 -7.05 -7.87 -17.64
CA GLY A 270 -7.06 -8.35 -16.26
C GLY A 270 -7.64 -7.27 -15.35
N PHE A 271 -7.58 -7.42 -14.02
CA PHE A 271 -7.92 -6.36 -13.05
C PHE A 271 -6.91 -5.20 -13.09
N SER A 272 -6.69 -4.64 -14.28
CA SER A 272 -5.79 -3.56 -14.60
C SER A 272 -6.35 -2.77 -15.79
N PHE A 273 -6.43 -1.46 -15.60
CA PHE A 273 -6.77 -0.49 -16.63
C PHE A 273 -5.69 0.57 -16.72
N ARG A 274 -5.62 1.23 -17.87
CA ARG A 274 -4.54 2.14 -18.19
C ARG A 274 -5.09 3.39 -18.84
N LEU A 275 -4.62 4.55 -18.40
CA LEU A 275 -4.93 5.86 -18.98
C LEU A 275 -3.70 6.39 -19.72
N TRP A 276 -3.85 6.60 -21.02
CA TRP A 276 -2.79 7.02 -21.95
C TRP A 276 -2.89 8.50 -22.29
N PHE A 277 -1.74 9.17 -22.31
CA PHE A 277 -1.55 10.52 -22.83
C PHE A 277 -0.47 10.48 -23.92
N PHE A 278 -0.76 11.03 -25.10
CA PHE A 278 0.17 11.03 -26.23
C PHE A 278 0.69 12.43 -26.52
N PHE A 279 2.01 12.55 -26.71
CA PHE A 279 2.69 13.81 -27.00
C PHE A 279 3.09 13.89 -28.46
N LYS A 280 2.98 15.09 -29.04
CA LYS A 280 3.39 15.33 -30.42
C LYS A 280 4.91 15.20 -30.59
N GLU A 281 5.67 15.71 -29.61
CA GLU A 281 7.12 15.62 -29.58
C GLU A 281 7.62 14.56 -28.61
N PHE A 282 8.82 14.05 -28.85
CA PHE A 282 9.58 13.33 -27.84
C PHE A 282 10.00 14.29 -26.72
N ILE A 283 9.68 13.96 -25.48
CA ILE A 283 10.01 14.76 -24.32
C ILE A 283 10.85 13.98 -23.32
N HIS A 284 11.72 14.66 -22.58
CA HIS A 284 12.50 14.01 -21.52
C HIS A 284 11.57 13.34 -20.50
N PHE A 285 11.81 12.06 -20.17
CA PHE A 285 10.90 11.25 -19.35
C PHE A 285 10.61 11.84 -17.97
N LEU A 286 11.56 12.57 -17.36
CA LEU A 286 11.33 13.30 -16.10
C LEU A 286 10.24 14.38 -16.22
N LYS A 287 10.10 15.03 -17.39
CA LYS A 287 9.02 15.97 -17.65
C LYS A 287 7.67 15.26 -17.75
N ALA A 288 7.64 14.10 -18.40
CA ALA A 288 6.45 13.24 -18.43
C ALA A 288 6.05 12.78 -17.02
N ARG A 289 7.02 12.39 -16.17
CA ARG A 289 6.79 12.04 -14.76
C ARG A 289 6.25 13.20 -13.95
N GLU A 290 6.82 14.40 -14.11
CA GLU A 290 6.32 15.59 -13.43
C GLU A 290 4.91 15.97 -13.91
N PHE A 291 4.62 15.83 -15.21
CA PHE A 291 3.27 15.99 -15.75
C PHE A 291 2.28 15.02 -15.10
N LEU A 292 2.60 13.72 -15.05
CA LEU A 292 1.72 12.73 -14.40
C LEU A 292 1.57 12.99 -12.90
N LYS A 293 2.65 13.36 -12.21
CA LYS A 293 2.60 13.73 -10.80
C LYS A 293 1.62 14.89 -10.57
N ARG A 294 1.70 15.94 -11.39
CA ARG A 294 0.79 17.10 -11.36
C ARG A 294 -0.64 16.72 -11.71
N PHE A 295 -0.83 15.87 -12.70
CA PHE A 295 -2.15 15.37 -13.09
C PHE A 295 -2.80 14.62 -11.91
N MET A 296 -2.04 13.77 -11.24
CA MET A 296 -2.48 13.02 -10.06
C MET A 296 -2.78 13.91 -8.84
N GLU A 297 -2.34 15.17 -8.79
CA GLU A 297 -2.74 16.10 -7.74
C GLU A 297 -4.22 16.50 -7.85
N HIS A 298 -4.80 16.37 -9.04
CA HIS A 298 -6.19 16.69 -9.35
C HIS A 298 -7.08 15.44 -9.42
N ALA A 299 -6.47 14.24 -9.34
CA ALA A 299 -7.18 12.99 -9.39
C ALA A 299 -7.97 12.76 -8.09
N PRO A 300 -9.20 12.21 -8.16
CA PRO A 300 -9.89 11.74 -6.96
C PRO A 300 -9.05 10.68 -6.24
N PRO A 301 -9.12 10.60 -4.90
CA PRO A 301 -8.40 9.58 -4.16
C PRO A 301 -8.91 8.18 -4.56
N PRO A 302 -8.01 7.21 -4.78
CA PRO A 302 -8.42 5.84 -5.05
C PRO A 302 -9.01 5.17 -3.82
N HIS A 303 -9.84 4.15 -4.04
CA HIS A 303 -10.17 3.19 -2.98
C HIS A 303 -8.89 2.51 -2.47
N THR A 304 -8.84 2.14 -1.19
CA THR A 304 -7.68 1.51 -0.52
C THR A 304 -7.21 0.19 -1.17
N TYR A 305 -8.02 -0.41 -2.04
CA TYR A 305 -7.72 -1.66 -2.75
C TYR A 305 -7.07 -1.45 -4.12
N ILE A 306 -7.14 -0.22 -4.65
CA ILE A 306 -6.53 0.16 -5.92
C ILE A 306 -5.08 0.57 -5.65
N ASN A 307 -4.18 0.07 -6.49
CA ASN A 307 -2.83 0.54 -6.62
C ASN A 307 -2.72 1.38 -7.91
N ILE A 308 -2.09 2.55 -7.82
CA ILE A 308 -1.87 3.44 -8.96
C ILE A 308 -0.38 3.49 -9.25
N GLU A 309 0.00 3.18 -10.49
CA GLU A 309 1.38 3.19 -10.95
C GLU A 309 1.53 4.23 -12.08
N PRO A 310 1.90 5.48 -11.75
CA PRO A 310 2.17 6.50 -12.74
C PRO A 310 3.54 6.26 -13.40
N PHE A 311 3.58 6.41 -14.72
CA PHE A 311 4.77 6.22 -15.55
C PHE A 311 5.32 4.80 -15.50
N MET A 312 4.54 3.87 -16.05
CA MET A 312 4.95 2.49 -16.28
C MET A 312 6.19 2.41 -17.17
N GLY A 313 7.04 1.43 -16.86
CA GLY A 313 8.18 1.06 -17.68
C GLY A 313 9.53 1.54 -17.18
N THR A 314 9.61 2.28 -16.07
CA THR A 314 10.87 2.46 -15.32
C THR A 314 10.62 2.31 -13.82
N LYS A 315 11.50 1.58 -13.13
CA LYS A 315 11.48 1.41 -11.68
C LYS A 315 12.82 1.83 -11.11
N GLY A 316 12.83 2.75 -10.14
CA GLY A 316 14.07 3.19 -9.48
C GLY A 316 14.75 2.04 -8.74
N VAL A 317 16.05 1.84 -8.95
CA VAL A 317 16.86 0.82 -8.28
C VAL A 317 18.23 1.40 -7.98
N GLY A 318 18.54 1.63 -6.69
CA GLY A 318 19.82 2.22 -6.28
C GLY A 318 20.12 3.54 -6.99
N ILE A 319 21.30 3.63 -7.60
CA ILE A 319 21.69 4.73 -8.49
C ILE A 319 21.25 4.37 -9.92
N GLY A 320 19.97 4.55 -10.24
CA GLY A 320 19.46 4.29 -11.59
C GLY A 320 18.02 3.79 -11.63
N TRP A 321 17.65 3.21 -12.77
CA TRP A 321 16.33 2.62 -13.00
C TRP A 321 16.45 1.36 -13.86
N ILE A 322 15.53 0.43 -13.64
CA ILE A 322 15.31 -0.73 -14.49
C ILE A 322 14.07 -0.47 -15.33
N GLU A 323 14.16 -0.72 -16.62
CA GLU A 323 13.00 -0.66 -17.49
C GLU A 323 12.17 -1.95 -17.44
N HIS A 324 10.86 -1.79 -17.56
CA HIS A 324 9.93 -2.91 -17.65
C HIS A 324 9.07 -2.76 -18.91
N PRO A 325 8.78 -3.86 -19.62
CA PRO A 325 7.97 -3.78 -20.83
C PRO A 325 6.51 -3.45 -20.50
N VAL A 326 5.94 -2.51 -21.25
CA VAL A 326 4.51 -2.16 -21.22
C VAL A 326 3.82 -2.87 -22.38
N LEU A 327 2.86 -3.75 -22.10
CA LEU A 327 2.15 -4.50 -23.16
C LEU A 327 1.52 -3.54 -24.17
N LEU A 328 1.82 -3.72 -25.46
CA LEU A 328 1.16 -2.98 -26.54
C LEU A 328 -0.34 -3.31 -26.51
N PRO A 329 -1.26 -2.32 -26.57
CA PRO A 329 -2.70 -2.59 -26.71
C PRO A 329 -3.01 -3.47 -27.93
N PHE A 330 -4.27 -3.89 -28.08
CA PHE A 330 -4.79 -4.71 -29.18
C PHE A 330 -4.43 -6.19 -29.13
N GLY A 331 -3.31 -6.59 -28.53
CA GLY A 331 -2.89 -7.99 -28.44
C GLY A 331 -3.65 -8.80 -27.39
N ILE A 332 -3.37 -10.10 -27.35
CA ILE A 332 -3.94 -11.01 -26.33
C ILE A 332 -2.91 -11.17 -25.19
N ASN A 333 -3.25 -10.75 -23.98
CA ASN A 333 -2.38 -10.97 -22.82
C ASN A 333 -2.26 -12.47 -22.55
N ARG A 334 -1.04 -13.03 -22.55
CA ARG A 334 -0.82 -14.48 -22.44
C ARG A 334 -1.20 -15.05 -21.08
N ALA A 335 -1.18 -14.25 -20.01
CA ALA A 335 -1.50 -14.70 -18.66
C ALA A 335 -3.02 -14.82 -18.44
N THR A 336 -3.80 -13.87 -18.96
CA THR A 336 -5.25 -13.80 -18.73
C THR A 336 -6.06 -14.27 -19.93
N LYS A 337 -5.42 -14.28 -21.11
CA LYS A 337 -5.99 -14.56 -22.42
C LYS A 337 -7.14 -13.61 -22.81
N ARG A 338 -7.19 -12.45 -22.18
CA ARG A 338 -8.05 -11.34 -22.56
C ARG A 338 -7.31 -10.46 -23.57
N ARG A 339 -8.07 -9.91 -24.50
CA ARG A 339 -7.56 -8.96 -25.48
C ARG A 339 -7.51 -7.57 -24.87
N ALA A 340 -6.39 -6.87 -25.06
CA ALA A 340 -6.27 -5.49 -24.64
C ALA A 340 -7.00 -4.58 -25.63
N LEU A 341 -7.95 -3.78 -25.16
CA LEU A 341 -8.84 -2.99 -26.01
C LEU A 341 -9.04 -1.61 -25.39
N PHE A 342 -9.09 -0.58 -26.23
CA PHE A 342 -9.50 0.76 -25.84
C PHE A 342 -11.01 0.80 -25.59
N LEU A 343 -11.38 1.57 -24.56
CA LEU A 343 -12.72 1.69 -24.03
C LEU A 343 -13.28 3.10 -24.28
N ASP A 344 -14.59 3.18 -24.47
CA ASP A 344 -15.36 4.43 -24.55
C ASP A 344 -15.60 5.07 -23.17
N GLU A 345 -16.47 6.08 -23.13
CA GLU A 345 -16.78 6.84 -21.91
C GLU A 345 -17.54 5.98 -20.88
N GLU A 346 -18.25 4.96 -21.36
CA GLU A 346 -19.02 3.99 -20.58
C GLU A 346 -18.17 2.78 -20.15
N GLY A 347 -16.91 2.70 -20.59
CA GLY A 347 -16.01 1.59 -20.29
C GLY A 347 -16.23 0.35 -21.17
N VAL A 348 -16.96 0.49 -22.27
CA VAL A 348 -17.21 -0.56 -23.26
C VAL A 348 -16.13 -0.51 -24.35
N PRO A 349 -15.59 -1.65 -24.81
CA PRO A 349 -14.61 -1.63 -25.89
C PRO A 349 -15.19 -1.03 -27.17
N TYR A 350 -14.45 -0.11 -27.80
CA TYR A 350 -14.84 0.41 -29.12
C TYR A 350 -15.02 -0.74 -30.13
N PRO A 351 -16.11 -0.76 -30.91
CA PRO A 351 -16.43 -1.86 -31.82
C PRO A 351 -15.38 -2.00 -32.94
N ASP A 352 -14.82 -0.88 -33.41
CA ASP A 352 -13.69 -0.86 -34.33
C ASP A 352 -12.50 -0.11 -33.70
N GLN A 353 -11.52 -0.89 -33.25
CA GLN A 353 -10.33 -0.37 -32.58
C GLN A 353 -9.41 0.42 -33.53
N LEU A 354 -9.37 0.05 -34.82
CA LEU A 354 -8.50 0.68 -35.81
C LEU A 354 -9.05 2.03 -36.28
N MET A 355 -10.37 2.15 -36.38
CA MET A 355 -11.03 3.43 -36.63
C MET A 355 -10.93 4.37 -35.44
N PHE A 356 -11.04 3.84 -34.22
CA PHE A 356 -10.79 4.61 -33.00
C PHE A 356 -9.34 5.13 -32.93
N LEU A 357 -8.35 4.32 -33.33
CA LEU A 357 -6.93 4.72 -33.33
C LEU A 357 -6.69 6.03 -34.10
N LYS A 358 -7.42 6.25 -35.21
CA LYS A 358 -7.34 7.50 -36.01
C LYS A 358 -7.85 8.74 -35.24
N ARG A 359 -8.63 8.55 -34.17
CA ARG A 359 -9.16 9.63 -33.30
C ARG A 359 -8.23 9.96 -32.13
N ILE A 360 -7.16 9.19 -31.92
CA ILE A 360 -6.16 9.49 -30.89
C ILE A 360 -5.40 10.75 -31.30
N GLN A 361 -5.52 11.77 -30.46
CA GLN A 361 -4.89 13.07 -30.60
C GLN A 361 -3.58 13.10 -29.79
N GLU A 362 -2.55 13.62 -30.43
CA GLU A 362 -1.28 13.98 -29.81
C GLU A 362 -1.29 15.48 -29.55
N LEU A 363 -0.96 15.91 -28.33
CA LEU A 363 -0.83 17.33 -28.01
C LEU A 363 0.63 17.74 -27.78
N PRO A 364 1.00 18.99 -28.11
CA PRO A 364 2.30 19.54 -27.73
C PRO A 364 2.46 19.52 -26.21
N PHE A 365 3.62 19.07 -25.70
CA PHE A 365 3.79 18.92 -24.25
C PHE A 365 3.61 20.23 -23.47
N LYS A 366 3.93 21.37 -24.08
CA LYS A 366 3.73 22.69 -23.47
C LYS A 366 2.26 22.94 -23.13
N GLU A 367 1.35 22.56 -24.02
CA GLU A 367 -0.09 22.67 -23.80
C GLU A 367 -0.54 21.69 -22.71
N CYS A 368 -0.05 20.44 -22.77
CA CYS A 368 -0.34 19.45 -21.74
C CYS A 368 0.06 19.94 -20.34
N PHE A 369 1.26 20.49 -20.22
CA PHE A 369 1.81 20.98 -18.96
C PHE A 369 1.11 22.26 -18.46
N GLN A 370 0.68 23.13 -19.38
CA GLN A 370 -0.10 24.33 -19.03
C GLN A 370 -1.51 23.97 -18.54
N ALA A 371 -2.17 23.00 -19.16
CA ALA A 371 -3.50 22.55 -18.77
C ALA A 371 -3.52 22.13 -17.29
N VAL A 372 -2.57 21.30 -16.87
CA VAL A 372 -2.45 20.83 -15.48
C VAL A 372 -1.99 21.93 -14.52
N LYS A 373 -1.32 22.98 -15.00
CA LYS A 373 -0.91 24.14 -14.17
C LYS A 373 -2.04 25.13 -13.89
N LYS A 374 -2.93 25.35 -14.87
CA LYS A 374 -3.98 26.38 -14.82
C LYS A 374 -5.15 25.98 -13.93
N THR A 375 -5.32 24.69 -13.65
CA THR A 375 -6.41 24.20 -12.81
C THR A 375 -6.02 24.29 -11.34
N ILE A 376 -6.62 25.23 -10.62
CA ILE A 376 -6.70 25.19 -9.16
C ILE A 376 -8.12 24.70 -8.86
N PHE A 377 -8.29 23.39 -8.68
CA PHE A 377 -9.51 22.92 -8.02
C PHE A 377 -9.39 23.24 -6.53
N PRO A 378 -10.47 23.69 -5.85
CA PRO A 378 -10.49 23.64 -4.41
C PRO A 378 -10.18 22.20 -4.00
N ALA A 379 -9.24 22.03 -3.07
CA ALA A 379 -8.93 20.71 -2.53
C ALA A 379 -10.24 20.01 -2.17
N PRO A 380 -10.41 18.70 -2.48
CA PRO A 380 -11.59 17.98 -2.03
C PRO A 380 -11.73 18.26 -0.52
N ASN A 381 -12.92 18.73 -0.12
CA ASN A 381 -13.25 18.98 1.27
C ASN A 381 -12.68 17.82 2.08
N SER A 382 -11.78 18.15 3.00
CA SER A 382 -11.13 17.21 3.88
C SER A 382 -12.15 16.19 4.35
N MET A 383 -11.95 14.91 4.02
CA MET A 383 -12.58 13.85 4.79
C MET A 383 -12.34 14.20 6.26
N ALA A 384 -13.42 14.31 7.04
CA ALA A 384 -13.35 14.64 8.45
C ALA A 384 -12.33 13.68 9.11
N ASN A 385 -11.15 14.21 9.43
CA ASN A 385 -10.14 13.46 10.13
C ASN A 385 -10.44 13.65 11.60
N ASP A 386 -10.73 12.54 12.29
CA ASP A 386 -11.01 12.54 13.71
C ASP A 386 -9.68 12.64 14.48
N PHE A 387 -9.03 13.80 14.41
CA PHE A 387 -7.82 14.11 15.18
C PHE A 387 -8.22 14.69 16.54
N PRO A 388 -7.43 14.46 17.59
CA PRO A 388 -7.51 15.30 18.79
C PRO A 388 -7.42 16.78 18.40
N ALA A 389 -8.27 17.63 18.98
CA ALA A 389 -8.34 19.05 18.65
C ALA A 389 -6.98 19.77 18.78
N THR A 390 -6.12 19.29 19.68
CA THR A 390 -4.74 19.78 19.83
C THR A 390 -3.89 19.54 18.58
N ILE A 391 -3.95 18.35 17.99
CA ILE A 391 -3.19 18.01 16.77
C ILE A 391 -3.76 18.79 15.58
N GLU A 392 -5.08 18.87 15.46
CA GLU A 392 -5.74 19.62 14.40
C GLU A 392 -5.37 21.10 14.43
N ASN A 393 -5.44 21.74 15.61
CA ASN A 393 -5.03 23.14 15.80
C ASN A 393 -3.57 23.36 15.43
N MET A 394 -2.68 22.41 15.73
CA MET A 394 -1.25 22.51 15.39
C MET A 394 -1.03 22.45 13.88
N ILE A 395 -1.68 21.49 13.22
CA ILE A 395 -1.62 21.33 11.75
C ILE A 395 -2.14 22.60 11.07
N ASN A 396 -3.24 23.17 11.56
CA ASN A 396 -3.83 24.39 11.01
C ASN A 396 -2.97 25.64 11.27
N SER A 397 -2.23 25.67 12.38
CA SER A 397 -1.37 26.80 12.74
C SER A 397 0.00 26.79 12.06
N CYS A 398 0.46 25.63 11.56
CA CYS A 398 1.76 25.48 10.91
C CYS A 398 1.62 25.09 9.43
N ILE A 399 1.85 26.05 8.53
CA ILE A 399 1.73 25.84 7.07
C ILE A 399 2.60 24.69 6.54
N VAL A 400 3.77 24.47 7.15
CA VAL A 400 4.69 23.40 6.80
C VAL A 400 4.10 22.04 7.15
N LEU A 401 3.58 21.87 8.37
CA LEU A 401 2.94 20.63 8.79
C LEU A 401 1.66 20.36 8.00
N SER A 402 0.83 21.39 7.78
CA SER A 402 -0.36 21.30 6.92
C SER A 402 -0.02 20.73 5.54
N GLY A 403 1.07 21.19 4.93
CA GLY A 403 1.51 20.70 3.64
C GLY A 403 2.04 19.26 3.65
N ILE A 404 2.81 18.87 4.67
CA ILE A 404 3.29 17.49 4.82
C ILE A 404 2.10 16.54 5.03
N VAL A 405 1.16 16.90 5.91
CA VAL A 405 -0.05 16.09 6.16
C VAL A 405 -0.90 15.98 4.91
N ARG A 406 -1.11 17.09 4.18
CA ARG A 406 -1.85 17.10 2.91
C ARG A 406 -1.16 16.22 1.85
N LYS A 407 0.17 16.27 1.77
CA LYS A 407 0.96 15.40 0.89
C LYS A 407 0.73 13.92 1.22
N ALA A 408 0.75 13.56 2.51
CA ALA A 408 0.49 12.21 2.97
C ALA A 408 -0.93 11.75 2.63
N GLN A 409 -1.93 12.57 2.96
CA GLN A 409 -3.36 12.32 2.70
C GLN A 409 -3.70 12.23 1.21
N SER A 410 -2.91 12.87 0.35
CA SER A 410 -2.98 12.72 -1.11
C SER A 410 -2.37 11.41 -1.62
N SER A 411 -2.20 10.42 -0.75
CA SER A 411 -1.58 9.11 -1.04
C SER A 411 -0.18 9.20 -1.66
N ARG A 412 0.59 10.24 -1.33
CA ARG A 412 1.97 10.41 -1.82
C ARG A 412 2.96 9.85 -0.81
N ILE A 413 4.08 9.34 -1.32
CA ILE A 413 5.20 8.92 -0.46
C ILE A 413 5.82 10.17 0.18
N LEU A 414 5.93 10.17 1.50
CA LEU A 414 6.72 11.15 2.24
C LEU A 414 8.20 10.76 2.22
N SER A 415 9.08 11.75 2.12
CA SER A 415 10.51 11.55 2.29
C SER A 415 10.84 11.10 3.71
N ARG A 416 12.07 10.62 3.92
CA ARG A 416 12.53 10.23 5.26
C ARG A 416 12.46 11.41 6.22
N GLU A 417 12.86 12.58 5.75
CA GLU A 417 12.90 13.84 6.47
C GLU A 417 11.50 14.32 6.86
N GLU A 418 10.54 14.27 5.93
CA GLU A 418 9.14 14.61 6.19
C GLU A 418 8.51 13.69 7.24
N LYS A 419 8.82 12.38 7.19
CA LYS A 419 8.39 11.43 8.22
C LYS A 419 9.00 11.76 9.57
N VAL A 420 10.30 12.03 9.64
CA VAL A 420 10.97 12.47 10.88
C VAL A 420 10.28 13.70 11.47
N ILE A 421 9.90 14.67 10.64
CA ILE A 421 9.18 15.86 11.08
C ILE A 421 7.82 15.48 11.70
N LEU A 422 7.04 14.62 11.06
CA LEU A 422 5.74 14.16 11.61
C LEU A 422 5.91 13.41 12.93
N PHE A 423 6.88 12.50 13.02
CA PHE A 423 7.17 11.76 14.26
C PHE A 423 7.54 12.71 15.39
N TYR A 424 8.45 13.67 15.18
CA TYR A 424 8.90 14.60 16.23
C TYR A 424 8.05 15.87 16.38
N THR A 425 6.83 15.87 15.83
CA THR A 425 5.81 16.92 16.07
C THR A 425 4.50 16.28 16.49
N ILE A 426 3.77 15.69 15.55
CA ILE A 426 2.49 15.02 15.78
C ILE A 426 2.68 13.79 16.66
N GLY A 427 3.72 12.98 16.41
CA GLY A 427 3.97 11.75 17.17
C GLY A 427 4.23 11.95 18.66
N ILE A 428 4.65 13.14 19.08
CA ILE A 428 4.87 13.47 20.49
C ILE A 428 3.54 13.76 21.20
N LEU A 429 2.53 14.23 20.46
CA LEU A 429 1.20 14.55 20.98
C LEU A 429 0.20 13.39 20.81
N ASP A 430 0.59 12.36 20.04
CA ASP A 430 -0.26 11.26 19.60
C ASP A 430 -0.07 10.02 20.49
N GLU A 431 -0.59 10.09 21.71
CA GLU A 431 -0.36 9.09 22.78
C GLU A 431 -0.83 7.68 22.38
N ASP A 432 -1.94 7.57 21.66
CA ASP A 432 -2.52 6.30 21.20
C ASP A 432 -2.09 5.91 19.77
N GLY A 433 -1.33 6.77 19.09
CA GLY A 433 -0.82 6.54 17.74
C GLY A 433 -1.85 6.71 16.62
N ARG A 434 -3.11 7.07 16.93
CA ARG A 434 -4.17 7.13 15.91
C ARG A 434 -3.89 8.20 14.87
N ALA A 435 -3.37 9.37 15.24
CA ALA A 435 -3.15 10.47 14.32
C ALA A 435 -2.01 10.16 13.33
N LEU A 436 -0.86 9.66 13.81
CA LEU A 436 0.27 9.25 12.98
C LEU A 436 -0.13 8.14 12.01
N HIS A 437 -0.84 7.13 12.50
CA HIS A 437 -1.33 6.04 11.65
C HIS A 437 -2.33 6.56 10.63
N SER A 438 -3.27 7.42 11.00
CA SER A 438 -4.23 8.03 10.08
C SER A 438 -3.55 8.85 8.98
N ILE A 439 -2.55 9.66 9.33
CA ILE A 439 -1.82 10.52 8.39
C ILE A 439 -0.95 9.68 7.44
N LEU A 440 -0.28 8.64 7.96
CA LEU A 440 0.66 7.84 7.16
C LEU A 440 -0.03 6.71 6.40
N ASN A 441 -1.19 6.22 6.82
CA ASN A 441 -1.87 5.08 6.20
C ASN A 441 -2.12 5.23 4.68
N PRO A 442 -2.45 6.42 4.15
CA PRO A 442 -2.59 6.63 2.71
C PRO A 442 -1.26 6.55 1.94
N CYS A 443 -0.11 6.68 2.59
CA CYS A 443 1.19 6.63 1.93
C CYS A 443 1.47 5.21 1.39
N PRO A 444 1.92 5.05 0.12
CA PRO A 444 2.16 3.74 -0.49
C PRO A 444 3.17 2.85 0.23
N ASP A 445 4.12 3.44 0.96
CA ASP A 445 5.16 2.75 1.70
C ASP A 445 4.85 2.59 3.20
N TYR A 446 3.59 2.86 3.59
CA TYR A 446 3.12 2.68 4.94
C TYR A 446 3.20 1.23 5.39
N ASN A 447 3.71 1.03 6.61
CA ASN A 447 3.74 -0.25 7.28
C ASN A 447 3.44 -0.03 8.76
N TYR A 448 2.27 -0.51 9.19
CA TYR A 448 1.77 -0.35 10.56
C TYR A 448 2.83 -0.75 11.60
N THR A 449 3.41 -1.95 11.49
CA THR A 449 4.38 -2.47 12.46
C THR A 449 5.66 -1.63 12.53
N LYS A 450 6.14 -1.07 11.40
CA LYS A 450 7.31 -0.20 11.39
C LYS A 450 7.01 1.15 12.04
N VAL A 451 5.85 1.73 11.74
CA VAL A 451 5.41 3.00 12.32
C VAL A 451 5.23 2.87 13.83
N GLU A 452 4.55 1.81 14.28
CA GLU A 452 4.31 1.59 15.71
C GLU A 452 5.61 1.35 16.49
N ARG A 453 6.54 0.56 15.93
CA ARG A 453 7.88 0.38 16.53
C ARG A 453 8.66 1.68 16.66
N GLN A 454 8.51 2.62 15.72
CA GLN A 454 9.17 3.92 15.78
C GLN A 454 8.49 4.85 16.79
N ARG A 455 7.14 4.83 16.84
CA ARG A 455 6.35 5.62 17.79
C ARG A 455 6.67 5.25 19.24
N VAL A 456 6.68 3.95 19.57
CA VAL A 456 7.02 3.47 20.92
C VAL A 456 8.45 3.83 21.34
N ARG A 457 9.37 4.03 20.39
CA ARG A 457 10.77 4.40 20.64
C ARG A 457 11.03 5.91 20.51
N LEU A 458 9.99 6.70 20.28
CA LEU A 458 10.12 8.12 20.03
C LEU A 458 10.57 8.85 21.30
N LYS A 459 11.57 9.73 21.17
CA LYS A 459 12.00 10.60 22.27
C LYS A 459 11.07 11.79 22.38
N SER A 460 10.86 12.30 23.59
CA SER A 460 9.93 13.39 23.89
C SER A 460 10.36 14.78 23.39
N ASN A 461 11.59 14.94 22.87
CA ASN A 461 12.10 16.24 22.44
C ASN A 461 11.55 16.65 21.07
N PRO A 462 10.75 17.73 20.96
CA PRO A 462 10.21 18.16 19.68
C PRO A 462 11.29 18.68 18.74
N ILE A 463 11.09 18.47 17.44
CA ILE A 463 11.98 19.01 16.41
C ILE A 463 11.85 20.54 16.34
N SER A 464 12.96 21.24 16.15
CA SER A 464 12.98 22.70 16.03
C SER A 464 12.61 23.16 14.62
N CYS A 465 12.02 24.34 14.48
CA CYS A 465 11.75 24.98 13.19
C CYS A 465 13.02 25.19 12.37
N ILE A 466 14.17 25.44 13.02
CA ILE A 466 15.47 25.53 12.35
C ILE A 466 15.81 24.18 11.72
N LYS A 467 15.66 23.08 12.48
CA LYS A 467 15.94 21.75 11.98
C LYS A 467 14.98 21.32 10.87
N ILE A 468 13.71 21.71 10.95
CA ILE A 468 12.73 21.49 9.87
C ILE A 468 13.20 22.17 8.58
N ARG A 469 13.65 23.43 8.64
CA ARG A 469 14.18 24.16 7.48
C ARG A 469 15.44 23.52 6.89
N GLU A 470 16.32 22.97 7.73
CA GLU A 470 17.48 22.19 7.27
C GLU A 470 17.09 20.88 6.57
N LEU A 471 16.05 20.21 7.08
CA LEU A 471 15.61 18.90 6.59
C LEU A 471 14.85 18.99 5.26
N ILE A 472 14.08 20.07 5.04
CA ILE A 472 13.26 20.29 3.84
C ILE A 472 13.39 21.74 3.34
N PRO A 473 14.59 22.18 2.93
CA PRO A 473 14.87 23.57 2.57
C PRO A 473 14.08 24.03 1.34
N GLU A 474 13.93 23.17 0.34
CA GLU A 474 13.18 23.48 -0.88
C GLU A 474 11.70 23.77 -0.57
N TYR A 475 11.08 22.94 0.27
CA TYR A 475 9.67 23.11 0.63
C TYR A 475 9.48 24.33 1.52
N THR A 476 10.31 24.49 2.55
CA THR A 476 10.22 25.62 3.48
C THR A 476 10.53 26.97 2.84
N ALA A 477 11.36 27.02 1.79
CA ALA A 477 11.57 28.22 0.98
C ALA A 477 10.37 28.53 0.06
N SER A 478 9.62 27.50 -0.36
CA SER A 478 8.45 27.65 -1.24
C SER A 478 7.17 28.12 -0.52
N VAL A 479 7.15 28.09 0.82
CA VAL A 479 5.99 28.47 1.64
C VAL A 479 6.34 29.61 2.59
N SER A 480 5.39 30.48 2.87
CA SER A 480 5.57 31.68 3.70
C SER A 480 5.61 31.36 5.21
N CYS A 481 6.53 30.50 5.66
CA CYS A 481 6.61 30.05 7.06
C CYS A 481 7.30 31.09 7.98
N ASN A 482 6.49 31.99 8.55
CA ASN A 482 6.93 33.13 9.36
C ASN A 482 6.39 33.12 10.81
N CYS A 483 6.26 31.94 11.43
CA CYS A 483 5.74 31.83 12.80
C CYS A 483 6.61 32.61 13.80
N VAL A 484 5.96 33.38 14.68
CA VAL A 484 6.61 34.12 15.77
C VAL A 484 6.24 33.47 17.09
N PHE A 485 7.25 33.10 17.89
CA PHE A 485 7.07 32.46 19.19
C PHE A 485 7.75 33.27 20.29
N ASP A 486 7.21 33.19 21.50
CA ASP A 486 7.89 33.68 22.70
C ASP A 486 8.95 32.67 23.16
N LEU A 487 10.22 33.00 22.93
CA LEU A 487 11.37 32.14 23.21
C LEU A 487 12.02 32.41 24.58
N ARG A 488 11.35 33.16 25.47
CA ARG A 488 11.83 33.38 26.83
C ARG A 488 12.05 32.04 27.55
N GLY A 489 13.10 31.99 28.38
CA GLY A 489 13.47 30.80 29.15
C GLY A 489 14.28 29.74 28.38
N GLY A 490 15.03 30.11 27.33
CA GLY A 490 15.95 29.18 26.67
C GLY A 490 15.29 28.15 25.75
N ARG A 491 14.03 28.39 25.34
CA ARG A 491 13.28 27.55 24.41
C ARG A 491 13.70 27.81 22.97
N TYR A 492 13.38 26.88 22.09
CA TYR A 492 13.62 27.01 20.66
C TYR A 492 12.30 26.95 19.88
N PRO A 493 12.19 27.61 18.71
CA PRO A 493 10.96 27.59 17.93
C PRO A 493 10.66 26.17 17.46
N SER A 494 9.41 25.71 17.62
CA SER A 494 8.91 24.41 17.16
C SER A 494 7.42 24.51 16.83
N PRO A 495 6.89 23.75 15.86
CA PRO A 495 5.45 23.73 15.59
C PRO A 495 4.59 23.39 16.82
N VAL A 496 5.12 22.60 17.76
CA VAL A 496 4.40 22.20 18.99
C VAL A 496 4.10 23.41 19.90
N MET A 497 4.85 24.52 19.77
CA MET A 497 4.59 25.76 20.52
C MET A 497 3.28 26.44 20.13
N HIS A 498 2.68 26.12 18.97
CA HIS A 498 1.33 26.58 18.61
C HIS A 498 0.26 26.05 19.57
N ILE A 499 0.54 24.96 20.28
CA ILE A 499 -0.36 24.36 21.27
C ILE A 499 -0.03 24.84 22.66
N ASN A 500 1.22 24.62 23.09
CA ASN A 500 1.66 25.03 24.41
C ASN A 500 3.19 25.27 24.39
N PRO A 501 3.68 26.49 24.73
CA PRO A 501 5.10 26.79 24.82
C PRO A 501 5.90 25.88 25.78
N PHE A 502 5.25 25.31 26.82
CA PHE A 502 5.90 24.42 27.78
C PHE A 502 6.19 23.02 27.25
N LEU A 503 5.64 22.64 26.08
CA LEU A 503 5.95 21.37 25.42
C LEU A 503 7.33 21.36 24.77
N VAL A 504 7.98 22.52 24.65
CA VAL A 504 9.37 22.64 24.23
C VAL A 504 10.23 22.91 25.46
N PRO A 505 11.04 21.94 25.91
CA PRO A 505 11.91 22.14 27.06
C PRO A 505 13.03 23.15 26.72
N PRO A 506 13.52 23.92 27.71
CA PRO A 506 14.73 24.72 27.56
C PRO A 506 15.92 23.82 27.19
N ARG A 507 16.78 24.29 26.29
CA ARG A 507 17.86 23.48 25.69
C ARG A 507 18.79 22.78 26.69
N ASP A 508 18.92 23.31 27.91
CA ASP A 508 19.93 22.90 28.89
C ASP A 508 19.37 22.24 30.17
N GLU A 509 18.05 22.10 30.35
CA GLU A 509 17.47 21.84 31.68
C GLU A 509 17.22 20.36 32.07
N LEU A 510 17.34 19.38 31.17
CA LEU A 510 16.98 17.99 31.48
C LEU A 510 18.14 16.98 31.63
N ASP A 511 19.37 17.36 31.26
CA ASP A 511 20.56 16.56 31.55
C ASP A 511 21.23 17.03 32.84
N ILE A 512 20.98 16.31 33.93
CA ILE A 512 21.72 16.42 35.19
C ILE A 512 22.72 15.27 35.20
N SER A 513 24.00 15.59 35.05
CA SER A 513 25.11 14.64 35.19
C SER A 513 25.87 14.97 36.48
N GLU A 514 26.29 13.94 37.22
CA GLU A 514 27.10 14.09 38.45
C GLU A 514 28.42 14.86 38.22
N ASN A 515 28.88 14.95 36.97
CA ASN A 515 30.13 15.64 36.60
C ASN A 515 29.95 17.13 36.26
N GLN A 516 28.74 17.71 36.39
CA GLN A 516 28.51 19.13 36.08
C GLN A 516 29.08 20.07 37.17
N PRO A 517 29.69 21.21 36.81
CA PRO A 517 30.18 22.19 37.78
C PRO A 517 29.06 22.72 38.71
N ILE A 518 29.31 22.75 40.02
CA ILE A 518 28.34 23.19 41.05
C ILE A 518 27.72 24.56 40.76
N ARG A 519 28.49 25.49 40.20
CA ARG A 519 27.99 26.85 39.87
C ARG A 519 26.92 26.83 38.78
N GLU A 520 26.99 25.87 37.87
CA GLU A 520 26.05 25.68 36.77
C GLU A 520 24.77 24.98 37.27
N LEU A 521 24.93 23.96 38.12
CA LEU A 521 23.83 23.31 38.83
C LEU A 521 23.06 24.31 39.72
N ALA A 522 23.77 25.21 40.42
CA ALA A 522 23.14 26.26 41.22
C ALA A 522 22.32 27.24 40.37
N ARG A 523 22.81 27.64 39.19
CA ARG A 523 22.05 28.47 38.25
C ARG A 523 20.80 27.74 37.72
N LYS A 524 20.93 26.46 37.36
CA LYS A 524 19.78 25.63 36.94
C LYS A 524 18.76 25.50 38.06
N TYR A 525 19.18 25.24 39.31
CA TYR A 525 18.30 25.17 40.47
C TYR A 525 17.53 26.48 40.69
N ILE A 526 18.17 27.64 40.55
CA ILE A 526 17.53 28.95 40.68
C ILE A 526 16.49 29.16 39.56
N SER A 527 16.82 28.79 38.31
CA SER A 527 15.90 28.85 37.16
C SER A 527 14.65 27.99 37.42
N LEU A 528 14.85 26.71 37.75
CA LEU A 528 13.77 25.76 38.02
C LEU A 528 12.93 26.18 39.23
N SER A 529 13.54 26.75 40.27
CA SER A 529 12.81 27.27 41.44
C SER A 529 11.93 28.47 41.08
N ARG A 530 12.39 29.37 40.19
CA ARG A 530 11.56 30.47 39.68
C ARG A 530 10.40 29.96 38.83
N GLN A 531 10.66 29.02 37.91
CA GLN A 531 9.61 28.40 37.09
C GLN A 531 8.55 27.71 37.98
N ARG A 532 8.99 26.97 39.00
CA ARG A 532 8.08 26.37 39.99
C ARG A 532 7.21 27.43 40.66
N SER A 533 7.80 28.54 41.10
CA SER A 533 7.05 29.64 41.72
C SER A 533 6.00 30.23 40.78
N GLU A 534 6.32 30.42 39.50
CA GLU A 534 5.37 30.94 38.51
C GLU A 534 4.21 29.96 38.25
N LEU A 535 4.52 28.67 38.13
CA LEU A 535 3.53 27.60 37.99
C LEU A 535 2.63 27.51 39.22
N ASP A 536 3.20 27.59 40.43
CA ASP A 536 2.45 27.60 41.69
C ASP A 536 1.49 28.80 41.76
N MET A 537 1.91 29.98 41.30
CA MET A 537 1.04 31.16 41.20
C MET A 537 -0.10 30.97 40.18
N ALA A 538 0.19 30.39 39.02
CA ALA A 538 -0.83 30.10 38.01
C ALA A 538 -1.85 29.08 38.52
N ILE A 539 -1.38 27.99 39.13
CA ILE A 539 -2.22 26.98 39.79
C ILE A 539 -3.07 27.62 40.87
N HIS A 540 -2.52 28.52 41.69
CA HIS A 540 -3.27 29.23 42.72
C HIS A 540 -4.38 30.12 42.14
N LYS A 541 -4.11 30.84 41.04
CA LYS A 541 -5.15 31.61 40.32
C LYS A 541 -6.26 30.72 39.81
N ILE A 542 -5.91 29.59 39.19
CA ILE A 542 -6.88 28.60 38.68
C ILE A 542 -7.72 28.03 39.83
N LYS A 543 -7.09 27.65 40.95
CA LYS A 543 -7.79 27.18 42.17
C LYS A 543 -8.80 28.22 42.67
N LYS A 544 -8.45 29.51 42.72
CA LYS A 544 -9.39 30.59 43.06
C LYS A 544 -10.57 30.71 42.09
N PHE A 545 -10.34 30.49 40.80
CA PHE A 545 -11.44 30.43 39.82
C PHE A 545 -12.37 29.24 40.09
N PHE A 546 -11.81 28.07 40.36
CA PHE A 546 -12.60 26.90 40.73
C PHE A 546 -13.36 27.10 42.04
N GLU A 547 -12.75 27.72 43.06
CA GLU A 547 -13.44 28.06 44.31
C GLU A 547 -14.66 28.95 44.08
N LYS A 548 -14.53 30.00 43.26
CA LYS A 548 -15.66 30.86 42.88
C LYS A 548 -16.73 30.10 42.08
N TYR A 549 -16.32 29.22 41.17
CA TYR A 549 -17.23 28.40 40.39
C TYR A 549 -18.04 27.46 41.29
N TYR A 550 -17.36 26.71 42.17
CA TYR A 550 -17.99 25.77 43.08
C TYR A 550 -18.85 26.43 44.16
N ALA A 551 -18.46 27.61 44.64
CA ALA A 551 -19.31 28.41 45.53
C ALA A 551 -20.63 28.84 44.86
N ARG A 552 -20.63 29.05 43.53
CA ARG A 552 -21.85 29.38 42.77
C ARG A 552 -22.70 28.16 42.43
N THR A 553 -22.09 27.02 42.13
CA THR A 553 -22.80 25.84 41.62
C THR A 553 -23.09 24.76 42.67
N GLY A 554 -22.50 24.86 43.87
CA GLY A 554 -22.62 23.85 44.93
C GLY A 554 -22.01 22.49 44.59
N LYS A 555 -21.09 22.44 43.62
CA LYS A 555 -20.40 21.20 43.21
C LYS A 555 -19.06 21.11 43.95
N ASP A 556 -18.55 19.89 44.16
CA ASP A 556 -17.23 19.68 44.79
C ASP A 556 -16.30 18.78 43.95
N LYS A 557 -16.73 18.38 42.74
CA LYS A 557 -15.92 17.58 41.82
C LYS A 557 -16.17 17.94 40.36
N ILE A 558 -15.15 17.74 39.52
CA ILE A 558 -15.24 17.80 38.06
C ILE A 558 -14.43 16.64 37.45
N SER A 559 -15.00 15.95 36.46
CA SER A 559 -14.35 14.85 35.75
C SER A 559 -14.00 15.30 34.34
N ILE A 560 -12.74 15.11 33.94
CA ILE A 560 -12.20 15.44 32.61
C ILE A 560 -11.27 14.29 32.21
N ASP A 561 -11.48 13.72 31.04
CA ASP A 561 -10.61 12.70 30.41
C ASP A 561 -10.25 11.52 31.33
N GLY A 562 -11.23 11.02 32.08
CA GLY A 562 -11.06 9.89 33.01
C GLY A 562 -10.46 10.25 34.36
N VAL A 563 -10.07 11.51 34.58
CA VAL A 563 -9.48 11.98 35.84
C VAL A 563 -10.52 12.84 36.60
N GLU A 564 -10.72 12.58 37.88
CA GLU A 564 -11.57 13.39 38.76
C GLU A 564 -10.74 14.36 39.61
N LEU A 565 -11.02 15.66 39.47
CA LEU A 565 -10.55 16.69 40.40
C LEU A 565 -11.60 16.92 41.48
N CYS A 566 -11.25 16.62 42.72
CA CYS A 566 -12.12 16.77 43.89
C CYS A 566 -11.60 17.86 44.85
N ARG A 567 -12.53 18.65 45.39
CA ARG A 567 -12.29 19.59 46.47
C ARG A 567 -12.66 18.93 47.81
N SER A 568 -11.74 18.88 48.77
CA SER A 568 -12.04 18.55 50.16
C SER A 568 -11.71 19.73 51.07
N VAL A 569 -12.57 19.99 52.06
CA VAL A 569 -12.33 21.01 53.09
C VAL A 569 -11.85 20.30 54.34
N GLU A 570 -10.58 20.48 54.69
CA GLU A 570 -9.98 19.91 55.89
C GLU A 570 -9.44 21.05 56.77
N ASN A 571 -9.87 21.13 58.03
CA ASN A 571 -9.40 22.10 59.02
C ASN A 571 -9.34 23.54 58.49
N SER A 572 -10.44 24.01 57.89
CA SER A 572 -10.56 25.36 57.32
C SER A 572 -9.62 25.67 56.13
N SER A 573 -8.97 24.64 55.57
CA SER A 573 -8.13 24.73 54.37
C SER A 573 -8.69 23.89 53.22
N ILE A 574 -8.68 24.44 52.01
CA ILE A 574 -9.18 23.75 50.82
C ILE A 574 -8.04 22.91 50.23
N LYS A 575 -8.22 21.59 50.22
CA LYS A 575 -7.35 20.64 49.51
C LYS A 575 -7.97 20.22 48.18
N TRP A 576 -7.09 20.07 47.20
CA TRP A 576 -7.44 19.67 45.85
C TRP A 576 -6.79 18.32 45.58
N ASN A 577 -7.61 17.30 45.33
CA ASN A 577 -7.15 15.93 45.07
C ASN A 577 -7.46 15.54 43.63
N ILE A 578 -6.47 15.00 42.94
CA ILE A 578 -6.61 14.44 41.60
C ILE A 578 -6.69 12.92 41.76
N LYS A 579 -7.82 12.32 41.39
CA LYS A 579 -8.01 10.88 41.33
C LYS A 579 -7.96 10.45 39.87
N ALA A 580 -6.93 9.67 39.53
CA ALA A 580 -6.81 9.03 38.23
C ALA A 580 -7.69 7.78 38.16
#